data_AF-A0A1J3HKG7-F1
#
_entry.id   AF-A0A1J3HKG7-F1
#
_cell.length_a   1.000
_cell.length_b   1.000
_cell.length_c   1.000
_cell.angle_alpha   90.00
_cell.angle_beta   90.00
_cell.angle_gamma   90.00
#
_symmetry.space_group_name_H-M   'P 1'
#
loop_
_entity.id
_entity.type
_entity.pdbx_description
1 polymer ?
#
loop_
_entity_poly.entity_id
_entity_poly.type
_entity_poly.pdbx_seq_one_letter_code
_entity_poly.pdbx_strand_id
1 'polypeptide(L)'
;EFWESFDHPTNTFLPFMRLGFTRKDGLDRFLTSWRSPEDPASGDFTYRIQRKGFPQLFLYKGGTPWWRTGSWTGQRWSGVPEMA
;
A
#
# COMPACT_ATOMS: atom_id res chain seq x y z
N GLU A 1 -6.35 21.89 9.58
CA GLU A 1 -6.63 20.94 8.48
C GLU A 1 -7.78 20.04 8.91
N PHE A 2 -8.69 19.73 7.99
CA PHE A 2 -9.86 18.86 8.23
C PHE A 2 -9.51 17.43 7.77
N TRP A 3 -10.08 16.43 8.44
CA TRP A 3 -9.87 15.01 8.16
C TRP A 3 -10.37 14.62 6.75
N GLU A 4 -9.67 13.68 6.09
CA GLU A 4 -10.07 13.12 4.80
C GLU A 4 -9.98 11.58 4.80
N SER A 5 -10.95 10.90 4.21
CA SER A 5 -10.96 9.43 4.15
C SER A 5 -9.80 8.86 3.31
N PHE A 6 -9.32 9.61 2.31
CA PHE A 6 -8.20 9.21 1.45
C PHE A 6 -6.87 9.12 2.21
N ASP A 7 -6.80 9.73 3.39
CA ASP A 7 -5.66 9.63 4.31
C ASP A 7 -5.70 8.38 5.19
N HIS A 8 -6.84 7.69 5.22
CA HIS A 8 -7.09 6.50 6.03
C HIS A 8 -7.70 5.36 5.19
N PRO A 9 -6.95 4.85 4.18
CA PRO A 9 -7.43 3.76 3.34
C PRO A 9 -7.69 2.47 4.11
N THR A 10 -8.64 1.67 3.61
CA THR A 10 -8.91 0.29 4.06
C THR A 10 -8.21 -0.71 3.14
N ASN A 11 -8.95 -1.47 2.32
CA ASN A 11 -8.43 -2.54 1.46
C ASN A 11 -8.29 -2.13 -0.01
N THR A 12 -8.78 -0.95 -0.40
CA THR A 12 -8.93 -0.54 -1.80
C THR A 12 -8.19 0.76 -2.07
N PHE A 13 -7.52 0.82 -3.22
CA PHE A 13 -6.91 2.04 -3.77
C PHE A 13 -7.78 2.56 -4.92
N LEU A 14 -8.31 3.78 -4.77
CA LEU A 14 -9.11 4.47 -5.76
C LEU A 14 -8.26 5.49 -6.53
N PRO A 15 -8.71 5.93 -7.72
CA PRO A 15 -8.09 7.06 -8.42
C PRO A 15 -7.92 8.28 -7.50
N PHE A 16 -6.83 9.02 -7.69
CA PHE A 16 -6.46 10.22 -6.93
C PHE A 16 -6.05 10.00 -5.46
N MET A 17 -6.15 8.77 -4.94
CA MET A 17 -5.55 8.43 -3.64
C MET A 17 -4.03 8.43 -3.70
N ARG A 18 -3.40 8.52 -2.53
CA ARG A 18 -1.94 8.49 -2.39
C ARG A 18 -1.55 7.25 -1.59
N LEU A 19 -0.58 6.50 -2.10
CA LEU A 19 -0.02 5.35 -1.41
C LEU A 19 1.40 5.67 -0.93
N GLY A 20 1.72 5.26 0.30
CA GLY A 20 3.00 5.48 0.96
C GLY A 20 3.07 6.76 1.78
N PHE A 21 4.31 7.12 2.12
CA PHE A 21 4.61 8.21 3.03
C PHE A 21 4.65 9.58 2.34
N THR A 22 4.03 10.55 2.99
CA THR A 22 4.12 11.95 2.60
C THR A 22 4.81 12.78 3.67
N ARG A 23 5.81 13.57 3.27
CA ARG A 23 6.55 14.45 4.20
C ARG A 23 5.72 15.62 4.73
N LYS A 24 4.84 16.19 3.90
CA LYS A 24 4.04 17.37 4.25
C LYS A 24 3.11 17.11 5.44
N ASP A 25 2.44 15.97 5.45
CA ASP A 25 1.45 15.58 6.46
C ASP A 25 1.98 14.51 7.44
N GLY A 26 3.13 13.90 7.17
CA GLY A 26 3.73 12.86 8.01
C GLY A 26 3.00 11.51 7.95
N LEU A 27 2.04 11.33 7.05
CA LEU A 27 1.20 10.14 7.00
C LEU A 27 1.78 9.07 6.08
N ASP A 28 1.77 7.82 6.54
CA ASP A 28 2.09 6.63 5.76
C ASP A 28 0.80 5.88 5.42
N ARG A 29 0.35 6.01 4.16
CA ARG A 29 -0.91 5.44 3.66
C ARG A 29 -0.63 4.06 3.05
N PHE A 30 -1.32 3.02 3.50
CA PHE A 30 -1.14 1.64 3.02
C PHE A 30 -2.47 0.90 3.07
N LEU A 31 -2.60 -0.18 2.30
CA LEU A 31 -3.83 -0.98 2.31
C LEU A 31 -3.74 -2.09 3.35
N THR A 32 -4.86 -2.42 3.96
CA THR A 32 -5.05 -3.59 4.84
C THR A 32 -6.21 -4.41 4.31
N SER A 33 -6.02 -5.71 4.13
CA SER A 33 -7.10 -6.58 3.64
C SER A 33 -8.26 -6.63 4.64
N TRP A 34 -9.43 -7.03 4.14
CA TRP A 34 -10.48 -7.55 5.01
C TRP A 34 -10.05 -8.88 5.62
N ARG A 35 -10.70 -9.27 6.72
CA ARG A 35 -10.45 -10.54 7.40
C ARG A 35 -11.01 -11.71 6.59
N SER A 36 -12.19 -11.53 6.02
CA SER A 36 -12.81 -12.46 5.05
C SER A 36 -13.68 -11.67 4.06
N PRO A 37 -14.23 -12.30 3.02
CA PRO A 37 -15.16 -11.62 2.11
C PRO A 37 -16.40 -11.03 2.80
N GLU A 38 -16.84 -11.65 3.91
CA GLU A 38 -18.01 -11.23 4.69
C GLU A 38 -17.67 -10.40 5.94
N ASP A 39 -16.41 -10.40 6.39
CA ASP A 39 -15.95 -9.65 7.56
C ASP A 39 -14.96 -8.53 7.15
N PRO A 40 -15.42 -7.25 7.12
CA PRO A 40 -14.60 -6.11 6.72
C PRO A 40 -13.59 -5.67 7.79
N ALA A 41 -13.52 -6.34 8.95
CA ALA A 41 -12.48 -6.10 9.93
C ALA A 41 -11.08 -6.29 9.32
N SER A 42 -10.06 -5.70 9.94
CA SER A 42 -8.67 -5.84 9.47
C SER A 42 -8.23 -7.30 9.44
N GLY A 43 -7.76 -7.74 8.28
CA GLY A 43 -7.12 -9.03 8.07
C GLY A 43 -5.60 -8.97 8.19
N ASP A 44 -4.95 -10.09 7.83
CA ASP A 44 -3.51 -10.28 8.06
C ASP A 44 -2.61 -9.70 6.96
N PHE A 45 -3.19 -9.26 5.84
CA PHE A 45 -2.43 -8.76 4.71
C PHE A 45 -2.37 -7.25 4.68
N THR A 46 -1.16 -6.71 4.45
CA THR A 46 -0.96 -5.28 4.22
C THR A 46 -0.13 -5.02 2.98
N TYR A 47 -0.47 -3.97 2.23
CA TYR A 47 0.22 -3.58 1.01
C TYR A 47 0.82 -2.19 1.17
N ARG A 48 2.15 -2.13 1.29
CA ARG A 48 2.88 -0.95 1.79
C ARG A 48 4.17 -0.70 1.01
N ILE A 49 4.51 0.58 0.84
CA ILE A 49 5.82 1.01 0.36
C ILE A 49 6.83 0.97 1.51
N GLN A 50 7.80 0.05 1.43
CA GLN A 50 8.97 0.04 2.29
C GLN A 50 9.96 1.12 1.83
N ARG A 51 10.42 1.95 2.77
CA ARG A 51 11.30 3.10 2.50
C ARG A 51 12.77 2.89 2.84
N LYS A 52 13.15 1.70 3.32
CA LYS A 52 14.55 1.40 3.66
C LYS A 52 15.34 1.17 2.38
N GLY A 53 16.32 2.03 2.12
CA GLY A 53 17.06 2.02 0.85
C GLY A 53 16.19 2.58 -0.28
N PHE A 54 16.10 1.87 -1.40
CA PHE A 54 15.25 2.28 -2.51
C PHE A 54 13.78 1.92 -2.24
N PRO A 55 12.81 2.85 -2.41
CA PRO A 55 11.41 2.58 -2.16
C PRO A 55 10.88 1.41 -2.98
N GLN A 56 10.25 0.45 -2.30
CA GLN A 56 9.72 -0.77 -2.91
C GLN A 56 8.35 -1.08 -2.33
N LEU A 57 7.44 -1.55 -3.18
CA LEU A 57 6.11 -1.97 -2.78
C LEU A 57 6.11 -3.46 -2.46
N PHE A 58 5.51 -3.82 -1.32
CA PHE A 58 5.46 -5.18 -0.80
C PHE A 58 4.06 -5.51 -0.28
N LEU A 59 3.68 -6.77 -0.45
CA LEU A 59 2.61 -7.41 0.29
C LEU A 59 3.21 -8.14 1.49
N TYR A 60 2.68 -7.88 2.67
CA TYR A 60 3.05 -8.57 3.91
C TYR A 60 1.89 -9.44 4.38
N LYS A 61 2.21 -10.53 5.07
CA LYS A 61 1.27 -11.35 5.85
C LYS A 61 1.76 -11.39 7.29
N GLY A 62 1.01 -10.82 8.23
CA GLY A 62 1.39 -10.77 9.65
C GLY A 62 2.77 -10.13 9.89
N GLY A 63 3.13 -9.11 9.10
CA GLY A 63 4.42 -8.42 9.18
C GLY A 63 5.58 -9.10 8.45
N THR A 64 5.39 -10.32 7.93
CA THR A 64 6.40 -11.02 7.12
C THR A 64 6.20 -10.68 5.63
N PRO A 65 7.25 -10.30 4.88
CA PRO A 65 7.14 -10.10 3.43
C PRO A 65 6.63 -11.37 2.75
N TRP A 66 5.51 -11.26 2.05
CA TRP A 66 4.87 -12.36 1.33
C TRP A 66 5.12 -12.28 -0.18
N TRP A 67 5.03 -11.07 -0.75
CA TRP A 67 5.32 -10.83 -2.16
C TRP A 67 5.94 -9.46 -2.36
N ARG A 68 6.87 -9.37 -3.33
CA ARG A 68 7.57 -8.14 -3.69
C ARG A 68 7.11 -7.65 -5.06
N THR A 69 6.31 -6.59 -5.06
CA THR A 69 5.98 -5.80 -6.26
C THR A 69 7.22 -5.05 -6.78
N GLY A 70 8.10 -4.65 -5.86
CA GLY A 70 9.42 -4.07 -6.17
C GLY A 70 9.41 -2.57 -6.38
N SER A 71 10.47 -2.07 -7.01
CA SER A 71 10.70 -0.64 -7.24
C SER A 71 9.89 -0.11 -8.41
N TRP A 72 9.55 1.17 -8.36
CA TRP A 72 9.04 1.91 -9.53
C TRP A 72 10.18 2.11 -10.54
N THR A 73 9.94 1.75 -11.81
CA THR A 73 10.94 1.85 -12.88
C THR A 73 10.88 3.17 -13.64
N GLY A 74 9.92 4.04 -13.32
CA GLY A 74 9.57 5.20 -14.14
C GLY A 74 8.33 4.96 -15.01
N GLN A 75 8.01 3.70 -15.31
CA GLN A 75 6.87 3.32 -16.15
C GLN A 75 5.92 2.35 -15.44
N ARG A 76 6.46 1.39 -14.69
CA ARG A 76 5.69 0.36 -13.98
C ARG A 76 6.41 -0.10 -12.71
N TRP A 77 5.76 -0.97 -11.95
CA TRP A 77 6.45 -1.69 -10.89
C TRP A 77 7.29 -2.83 -11.48
N SER A 78 8.54 -2.95 -11.02
CA SER A 78 9.49 -3.93 -11.56
C SER A 78 9.00 -5.38 -11.49
N GLY A 79 8.25 -5.75 -10.45
CA GLY A 79 7.66 -7.08 -10.26
C GLY A 79 6.24 -7.26 -10.81
N VAL A 80 5.71 -6.29 -11.55
CA VAL A 80 4.39 -6.38 -12.23
C VAL A 80 4.57 -5.97 -13.71
N PRO A 81 5.11 -6.86 -14.56
CA PRO A 81 5.37 -6.56 -15.96
C PRO A 81 4.12 -6.30 -16.80
N GLU A 82 2.95 -6.78 -16.37
CA GLU A 82 1.67 -6.64 -17.07
C GLU A 82 1.07 -5.23 -16.95
N MET A 83 1.58 -4.38 -16.05
CA MET A 83 1.13 -2.99 -15.87
C MET A 83 1.77 -2.03 -16.90
N ALA A 84 2.20 -2.55 -18.05
CA ALA A 84 2.82 -1.77 -19.13
C ALA A 84 1.79 -1.02 -19.97
#